data_AF-A0A2V8QID8-F1
#
_entry.id   AF-A0A2V8QID8-F1
#
_cell.length_a   1.000
_cell.length_b   1.000
_cell.length_c   1.000
_cell.angle_alpha   90.00
_cell.angle_beta   90.00
_cell.angle_gamma   90.00
#
_symmetry.space_group_name_H-M   'P 1'
#
loop_
_entity.id
_entity.type
_entity.pdbx_description
1 polymer ?
#
loop_
_entity_poly.entity_id
_entity_poly.type
_entity_poly.pdbx_seq_one_letter_code
_entity_poly.pdbx_strand_id
1 'polypeptide(L)'
;MRIDLIGSGIDVTIIHPGFIKTPLTAGRKAKMPFLMELDYAVGKMIRTIEKRKKSYAFPWQLATIVRAGLIMPNFMYDWISRRNSFRE
;
A
#
# COMPACT_ATOMS: atom_id res chain seq x y z
N MET A 1 -6.30 16.87 -6.27
CA MET A 1 -6.39 16.17 -7.56
C MET A 1 -7.75 15.52 -7.83
N ARG A 2 -8.25 14.55 -7.04
CA ARG A 2 -9.56 13.91 -7.34
C ARG A 2 -10.73 14.90 -7.32
N ILE A 3 -10.76 15.80 -6.33
CA ILE A 3 -11.83 16.79 -6.16
C ILE A 3 -11.86 17.76 -7.36
N ASP A 4 -10.68 18.13 -7.85
CA ASP A 4 -10.51 19.09 -8.95
C ASP A 4 -10.97 18.53 -10.32
N LEU A 5 -11.10 17.21 -10.44
CA LEU A 5 -11.52 16.53 -11.67
C LEU A 5 -12.99 16.10 -11.64
N ILE A 6 -13.76 16.51 -10.63
CA ILE A 6 -15.20 16.22 -10.58
C ILE A 6 -15.88 16.92 -11.77
N GLY A 7 -16.62 16.14 -12.57
CA GLY A 7 -17.37 16.65 -13.73
C GLY A 7 -16.59 16.67 -15.06
N SER A 8 -15.30 16.31 -15.08
CA SER A 8 -14.50 16.27 -16.32
C SER A 8 -14.58 14.94 -17.08
N GLY A 9 -15.28 13.93 -16.54
CA GLY A 9 -15.31 12.57 -17.08
C GLY A 9 -14.04 11.76 -16.82
N ILE A 10 -13.09 12.28 -16.02
CA ILE A 10 -11.84 11.61 -15.66
C ILE A 10 -11.98 10.97 -14.27
N ASP A 11 -11.79 9.65 -14.20
CA ASP A 11 -11.73 8.90 -12.95
C ASP A 11 -10.30 8.82 -12.41
N VAL A 12 -10.14 9.05 -11.10
CA VAL A 12 -8.84 8.94 -10.41
C VAL A 12 -8.88 7.80 -9.40
N THR A 13 -7.95 6.85 -9.55
CA THR A 13 -7.79 5.68 -8.68
C THR A 13 -6.49 5.78 -7.88
N ILE A 14 -6.57 5.81 -6.55
CA ILE A 14 -5.38 5.83 -5.68
C ILE A 14 -5.07 4.39 -5.23
N ILE A 15 -3.87 3.90 -5.53
CA ILE A 15 -3.46 2.53 -5.18
C ILE A 15 -2.34 2.57 -4.14
N HIS A 16 -2.52 1.82 -3.05
CA HIS A 16 -1.55 1.63 -1.98
C HIS A 16 -1.06 0.18 -1.99
N PRO A 17 -0.08 -0.17 -2.84
CA PRO A 17 0.49 -1.50 -2.84
C PRO A 17 1.41 -1.69 -1.61
N GLY A 18 1.48 -2.93 -1.14
CA GLY A 18 2.54 -3.40 -0.27
C GLY A 18 3.83 -3.64 -1.06
N PHE A 19 4.70 -4.49 -0.55
CA PHE A 19 5.97 -4.77 -1.20
C PHE A 19 5.78 -5.65 -2.44
N ILE A 20 6.37 -5.22 -3.56
CA ILE A 20 6.33 -5.93 -4.85
C ILE A 20 7.75 -6.24 -5.26
N LYS A 21 7.98 -7.49 -5.67
CA LYS A 21 9.27 -7.94 -6.18
C LYS A 21 9.52 -7.36 -7.56
N THR A 22 10.33 -6.32 -7.60
CA THR A 22 10.85 -5.67 -8.80
C THR A 22 12.38 -5.79 -8.83
N PRO A 23 13.04 -5.58 -9.98
CA PRO A 23 14.51 -5.50 -10.02
C PRO A 23 15.09 -4.51 -8.99
N LEU A 24 14.37 -3.40 -8.75
CA LEU A 24 14.74 -2.38 -7.76
C LEU A 24 14.73 -2.91 -6.31
N THR A 25 13.79 -3.78 -5.97
CA THR A 25 13.65 -4.34 -4.62
C THR A 25 14.33 -5.69 -4.44
N ALA A 26 14.74 -6.36 -5.52
CA ALA A 26 15.30 -7.71 -5.49
C ALA A 26 16.62 -7.80 -4.70
N GLY A 27 17.41 -6.71 -4.67
CA GLY A 27 18.66 -6.65 -3.89
C GLY A 27 18.49 -6.16 -2.44
N ARG A 28 17.27 -5.80 -2.00
CA ARG A 28 17.06 -5.15 -0.70
C ARG A 28 17.00 -6.20 0.41
N LYS A 29 17.90 -6.09 1.40
CA LYS A 29 17.96 -6.98 2.59
C LYS A 29 16.94 -6.64 3.68
N ALA A 30 16.17 -5.57 3.50
CA ALA A 30 15.16 -5.13 4.46
C ALA A 30 14.02 -6.13 4.59
N LYS A 31 13.43 -6.25 5.80
CA LYS A 31 12.24 -7.06 6.03
C LYS A 31 11.06 -6.47 5.25
N MET A 32 10.68 -7.11 4.15
CA MET A 32 9.55 -6.76 3.29
C MET A 32 8.39 -7.72 3.56
N PRO A 33 7.59 -7.51 4.63
CA PRO A 33 6.50 -8.41 4.98
C PRO A 33 5.46 -8.46 3.85
N PHE A 34 5.02 -9.66 3.50
CA PHE A 34 4.05 -9.89 2.42
C PHE A 34 4.54 -9.43 1.03
N LEU A 35 5.82 -9.67 0.72
CA LEU A 35 6.37 -9.47 -0.63
C LEU A 35 5.56 -10.28 -1.65
N MET A 36 5.09 -9.61 -2.70
CA MET A 36 4.29 -10.20 -3.76
C MET A 36 5.07 -10.23 -5.08
N GLU A 37 4.77 -11.22 -5.92
CA GLU A 37 5.27 -11.26 -7.30
C GLU A 37 4.67 -10.13 -8.15
N LEU A 38 5.45 -9.68 -9.13
CA LEU A 38 5.12 -8.53 -9.98
C LEU A 38 3.78 -8.71 -10.69
N ASP A 39 3.61 -9.84 -11.40
CA ASP A 39 2.43 -10.10 -12.22
C ASP A 39 1.15 -10.12 -11.39
N TYR A 40 1.21 -10.68 -10.19
CA TYR A 40 0.08 -10.70 -9.26
C TYR A 40 -0.32 -9.29 -8.81
N ALA A 41 0.66 -8.45 -8.50
CA ALA A 41 0.42 -7.08 -8.10
C ALA A 41 -0.16 -6.25 -9.27
N VAL A 42 0.40 -6.39 -10.47
CA VAL A 42 -0.06 -5.72 -11.69
C VAL A 42 -1.49 -6.10 -12.02
N GLY A 43 -1.84 -7.40 -11.97
CA GLY A 43 -3.21 -7.86 -12.22
C GLY A 43 -4.23 -7.24 -11.27
N LYS A 44 -3.87 -7.04 -10.00
CA LYS A 44 -4.73 -6.31 -9.04
C LYS A 44 -4.86 -4.83 -9.36
N MET A 45 -3.78 -4.18 -9.79
CA MET A 45 -3.81 -2.77 -10.16
C MET A 45 -4.71 -2.54 -11.36
N ILE A 46 -4.52 -3.30 -12.45
CA ILE A 46 -5.32 -3.20 -13.67
C ILE A 46 -6.80 -3.39 -13.36
N ARG A 47 -7.15 -4.48 -12.67
CA ARG A 47 -8.55 -4.77 -12.29
C ARG A 47 -9.18 -3.67 -11.43
N THR A 48 -8.38 -2.95 -10.65
CA THR A 48 -8.84 -1.86 -9.79
C THR A 48 -9.11 -0.60 -10.62
N ILE A 49 -8.20 -0.29 -11.56
CA ILE A 49 -8.31 0.83 -12.49
C ILE A 49 -9.53 0.65 -13.40
N GLU A 50 -9.71 -0.53 -13.99
CA GLU A 50 -10.87 -0.88 -14.83
C GLU A 50 -12.20 -0.70 -14.08
N LYS A 51 -12.21 -1.01 -12.78
CA LYS A 51 -13.37 -0.83 -11.91
C LYS A 51 -13.55 0.60 -11.41
N ARG A 52 -12.69 1.55 -11.82
CA ARG A 52 -12.74 2.98 -11.44
C ARG A 52 -12.85 3.18 -9.91
N LYS A 53 -12.14 2.36 -9.14
CA LYS A 53 -12.20 2.44 -7.68
C LYS A 53 -11.49 3.70 -7.18
N LYS A 54 -12.11 4.47 -6.29
CA LYS A 54 -11.50 5.69 -5.74
C LYS A 54 -10.19 5.43 -4.98
N SER A 55 -10.12 4.34 -4.21
CA SER A 55 -8.93 3.92 -3.48
C SER A 55 -8.87 2.40 -3.31
N TYR A 56 -7.67 1.84 -3.35
CA TYR A 56 -7.45 0.41 -3.14
C TYR A 56 -6.10 0.15 -2.46
N ALA A 57 -6.09 -0.71 -1.45
CA ALA A 57 -4.88 -1.11 -0.73
C ALA A 57 -4.76 -2.64 -0.74
N PHE A 58 -3.56 -3.15 -1.00
CA PHE A 58 -3.28 -4.58 -0.98
C PHE A 58 -1.81 -4.83 -0.63
N PRO A 59 -1.47 -5.94 0.04
CA PRO A 59 -2.35 -7.01 0.51
C PRO A 59 -3.21 -6.57 1.72
N TRP A 60 -4.35 -7.23 1.93
CA TRP A 60 -5.31 -6.80 2.95
C TRP A 60 -4.75 -6.93 4.37
N GLN A 61 -3.83 -7.88 4.58
CA GLN A 61 -3.11 -8.06 5.84
C GLN A 61 -2.34 -6.80 6.21
N LEU A 62 -1.51 -6.31 5.29
CA LEU A 62 -0.74 -5.09 5.49
C LEU A 62 -1.65 -3.87 5.63
N ALA A 63 -2.68 -3.76 4.79
CA ALA A 63 -3.65 -2.67 4.89
C ALA A 63 -4.35 -2.64 6.25
N THR A 64 -4.64 -3.81 6.83
CA THR A 64 -5.27 -3.92 8.16
C THR A 64 -4.30 -3.53 9.27
N ILE A 65 -3.04 -3.98 9.20
CA ILE A 65 -1.99 -3.60 10.15
C ILE A 65 -1.79 -2.08 10.15
N VAL A 66 -1.67 -1.47 8.96
CA VAL A 66 -1.49 -0.02 8.83
C VAL A 66 -2.70 0.73 9.40
N ARG A 67 -3.92 0.30 9.06
CA ARG A 67 -5.15 0.91 9.61
C ARG A 67 -5.25 0.79 11.13
N ALA A 68 -4.89 -0.36 11.68
CA ALA A 68 -4.85 -0.56 13.13
C ALA A 68 -3.82 0.38 13.78
N GLY A 69 -2.65 0.54 13.17
CA GLY A 69 -1.61 1.47 13.63
C GLY A 69 -2.07 2.94 13.61
N LEU A 70 -2.92 3.34 12.66
CA LEU A 70 -3.45 4.71 12.58
C LEU A 70 -4.49 5.04 13.66
N ILE A 71 -5.17 4.04 14.21
CA ILE A 71 -6.19 4.20 15.26
C ILE A 71 -5.57 4.00 16.66
N MET A 72 -4.38 3.40 16.71
CA MET A 72 -3.70 3.08 17.95
C MET A 72 -3.24 4.33 18.71
N PRO A 73 -3.37 4.38 20.05
CA PRO A 73 -2.82 5.47 20.86
C PRO A 73 -1.32 5.65 20.67
N ASN A 74 -0.87 6.91 20.64
CA ASN A 74 0.53 7.26 20.37
C ASN A 74 1.54 6.53 21.26
N PHE A 75 1.24 6.34 22.56
CA PHE A 75 2.16 5.65 23.48
C PHE A 75 2.41 4.19 23.11
N MET A 76 1.40 3.49 22.57
CA MET A 76 1.55 2.11 22.11
C MET A 76 2.28 2.07 20.77
N TYR A 77 1.95 3.01 19.87
CA TYR A 77 2.61 3.15 18.57
C TYR A 77 4.11 3.40 18.73
N ASP A 78 4.51 4.31 19.62
CA ASP A 78 5.90 4.66 19.88
C ASP A 78 6.66 3.48 20.48
N TRP A 79 6.03 2.70 21.35
CA TRP A 79 6.62 1.49 21.93
C TRP A 79 6.88 0.41 20.86
N ILE A 80 5.93 0.17 19.95
CA ILE A 80 6.08 -0.82 18.86
C ILE A 80 7.10 -0.34 17.82
N SER A 81 7.05 0.94 17.45
CA SER A 81 7.88 1.52 16.40
C SER A 81 9.35 1.56 16.78
N ARG A 82 9.68 1.76 18.06
CA ARG A 82 11.05 1.67 18.57
C ARG A 82 11.71 0.30 18.33
N ARG A 83 10.92 -0.76 18.14
CA ARG A 83 11.41 -2.14 18.02
C ARG A 83 11.60 -2.61 16.58
N ASN A 84 11.05 -1.90 15.59
CA ASN A 84 11.09 -2.30 14.18
C ASN A 84 11.53 -1.13 13.29
N SER A 85 12.83 -1.02 13.02
CA SER A 85 13.32 -0.13 11.95
C SER A 85 13.09 -0.80 10.59
N PHE A 86 12.14 -0.29 9.82
CA PHE A 86 11.94 -0.65 8.40
C PHE A 86 12.64 0.34 7.45
N ARG A 87 13.47 1.24 7.99
CA ARG A 87 14.21 2.27 7.25
C ARG A 87 15.68 1.84 7.15
N GLU A 88 15.99 1.08 6.11
CA GLU A 88 17.34 0.94 5.52
C GLU A 88 17.24 1.06 3.99
#